data_AF-A0A966J403-F1
#
_entry.id   AF-A0A966J403-F1
#
_cell.length_a   1.000
_cell.length_b   1.000
_cell.length_c   1.000
_cell.angle_alpha   90.00
_cell.angle_beta   90.00
_cell.angle_gamma   90.00
#
_symmetry.space_group_name_H-M   'P 1'
#
loop_
_entity.id
_entity.type
_entity.pdbx_description
1 polymer ?
#
loop_
_entity_poly.entity_id
_entity_poly.type
_entity_poly.pdbx_seq_one_letter_code
_entity_poly.pdbx_strand_id
1 'polypeptide(L)'
;MALSRSATALADDPSVPARSALSCCDALARTATETCRQHERLAKLMALGVAQSELEAAHAMVDTIDLALAESVTDFEKICGTGAVTDQADVRQAANTMWLAAREYLRRHSIAERASRQIAQRDADTLGDLQMEYELEASALLGLKHATATYQKLRPETRC
;
A
#
# COMPACT_ATOMS: atom_id res chain seq x y z
N MET A 1 -7.28 -34.19 5.85
CA MET A 1 -6.05 -34.06 6.65
C MET A 1 -5.43 -32.70 6.36
N ALA A 2 -5.06 -31.99 7.44
CA ALA A 2 -4.46 -30.66 7.60
C ALA A 2 -3.81 -29.99 6.36
N LEU A 3 -3.94 -28.67 6.17
CA LEU A 3 -3.25 -27.66 7.00
C LEU A 3 -4.07 -26.37 7.15
N SER A 4 -4.63 -26.17 8.34
CA SER A 4 -4.85 -24.82 8.89
C SER A 4 -3.50 -24.31 9.38
N ARG A 5 -2.89 -23.36 8.67
CA ARG A 5 -1.78 -22.58 9.21
C ARG A 5 -2.37 -21.31 9.81
N SER A 6 -2.58 -21.35 11.11
CA SER A 6 -2.86 -20.19 11.96
C SER A 6 -1.79 -19.12 11.73
N ALA A 7 -2.12 -18.10 10.94
CA ALA A 7 -1.34 -16.86 10.88
C ALA A 7 -1.35 -16.11 12.22
N THR A 8 -2.26 -16.47 13.12
CA THR A 8 -2.50 -15.82 14.41
C THR A 8 -1.50 -16.18 15.52
N ALA A 9 -0.58 -17.14 15.30
CA ALA A 9 0.31 -17.64 16.35
C ALA A 9 1.72 -17.02 16.36
N LEU A 10 2.04 -16.11 15.42
CA LEU A 10 3.35 -15.44 15.36
C LEU A 10 3.36 -14.05 16.01
N ALA A 11 2.24 -13.61 16.59
CA ALA A 11 2.10 -12.23 17.08
C ALA A 11 2.43 -12.00 18.56
N ASP A 12 2.60 -13.05 19.38
CA ASP A 12 2.72 -12.91 20.85
C ASP A 12 3.81 -13.82 21.44
N ASP A 13 5.00 -13.85 20.84
CA ASP A 13 6.19 -14.35 21.55
C ASP A 13 6.79 -13.19 22.39
N PRO A 14 6.75 -13.27 23.73
CA PRO A 14 7.27 -12.22 24.62
C PRO A 14 8.79 -12.05 24.55
N SER A 15 9.50 -12.90 23.78
CA SER A 15 10.92 -12.74 23.48
C SER A 15 11.21 -11.81 22.29
N VAL A 16 10.19 -11.42 21.51
CA VAL A 16 10.36 -10.48 20.39
C VAL A 16 10.44 -9.07 20.94
N PRO A 17 11.56 -8.33 20.73
CA PRO A 17 11.67 -6.96 21.20
C PRO A 17 10.53 -6.12 20.60
N ALA A 18 9.89 -5.30 21.44
CA ALA A 18 8.80 -4.42 21.02
C ALA A 18 9.20 -3.66 19.75
N ARG A 19 8.40 -3.79 18.69
CA ARG A 19 8.68 -3.12 17.40
C ARG A 19 8.83 -1.63 17.64
N SER A 20 10.00 -1.08 17.30
CA SER A 20 10.20 0.36 17.37
C SER A 20 9.34 1.06 16.32
N ALA A 21 8.91 2.30 16.61
CA ALA A 21 8.20 3.15 15.65
C ALA A 21 8.94 3.25 14.31
N LEU A 22 10.26 3.28 14.40
CA LEU A 22 11.18 3.32 13.29
C LEU A 22 11.18 2.02 12.47
N SER A 23 11.13 0.84 13.13
CA SER A 23 10.99 -0.46 12.45
C SER A 23 9.64 -0.61 11.74
N CYS A 24 8.55 -0.06 12.30
CA CYS A 24 7.25 -0.06 11.64
C CYS A 24 7.20 0.91 10.46
N CYS A 25 7.89 2.04 10.55
CA CYS A 25 8.08 2.93 9.42
C CYS A 25 8.85 2.26 8.27
N ASP A 26 9.92 1.51 8.59
CA ASP A 26 10.66 0.74 7.58
C ASP A 26 9.80 -0.34 6.93
N ALA A 27 8.96 -1.01 7.72
CA ALA A 27 8.01 -1.99 7.20
C ALA A 27 7.03 -1.31 6.23
N LEU A 28 6.44 -0.18 6.62
CA LEU A 28 5.57 0.63 5.75
C LEU A 28 6.29 1.05 4.46
N ALA A 29 7.55 1.46 4.51
CA ALA A 29 8.33 1.83 3.32
C ALA A 29 8.52 0.65 2.35
N ARG A 30 8.86 -0.54 2.89
CA ARG A 30 8.99 -1.75 2.08
C ARG A 30 7.66 -2.16 1.46
N THR A 31 6.58 -2.15 2.24
CA THR A 31 5.24 -2.47 1.74
C THR A 31 4.78 -1.48 0.68
N ALA A 32 4.96 -0.18 0.89
CA ALA A 32 4.62 0.85 -0.09
C ALA A 32 5.40 0.71 -1.41
N THR A 33 6.68 0.35 -1.33
CA THR A 33 7.51 0.07 -2.51
C THR A 33 6.95 -1.11 -3.30
N GLU A 34 6.59 -2.19 -2.59
CA GLU A 34 6.02 -3.38 -3.21
C GLU A 34 4.64 -3.12 -3.80
N THR A 35 3.79 -2.30 -3.15
CA THR A 35 2.52 -1.83 -3.70
C THR A 35 2.74 -1.15 -5.05
N CYS A 36 3.64 -0.15 -5.12
CA CYS A 36 3.94 0.51 -6.39
C CYS A 36 4.45 -0.48 -7.45
N ARG A 37 5.29 -1.44 -7.07
CA ARG A 37 5.84 -2.45 -7.99
C ARG A 37 4.77 -3.38 -8.54
N GLN A 38 3.82 -3.84 -7.72
CA GLN A 38 2.75 -4.73 -8.17
C GLN A 38 1.77 -4.03 -9.10
N HIS A 39 1.42 -2.77 -8.81
CA HIS A 39 0.59 -1.96 -9.70
C HIS A 39 1.27 -1.71 -11.05
N GLU A 40 2.57 -1.37 -11.07
CA GLU A 40 3.33 -1.26 -12.32
C GLU A 40 3.39 -2.57 -13.10
N ARG A 41 3.54 -3.70 -12.39
CA ARG A 41 3.54 -5.02 -13.00
C ARG A 41 2.19 -5.34 -13.62
N LEU A 42 1.09 -5.08 -12.92
CA LEU A 42 -0.27 -5.27 -13.43
C LEU A 42 -0.52 -4.43 -14.69
N ALA A 43 -0.19 -3.13 -14.64
CA ALA A 43 -0.34 -2.24 -15.79
C ALA A 43 0.45 -2.72 -17.03
N LYS A 44 1.67 -3.24 -16.83
CA LYS A 44 2.46 -3.84 -17.92
C LYS A 44 1.81 -5.10 -18.49
N LEU A 45 1.27 -5.98 -17.64
CA LEU A 45 0.61 -7.21 -18.10
C LEU A 45 -0.68 -6.89 -18.87
N MET A 46 -1.45 -5.90 -18.44
CA MET A 46 -2.63 -5.40 -19.17
C MET A 46 -2.23 -4.89 -20.56
N ALA A 47 -1.16 -4.10 -20.66
CA ALA A 47 -0.67 -3.58 -21.93
C ALA A 47 -0.17 -4.67 -22.89
N LEU A 48 0.36 -5.78 -22.36
CA LEU A 48 0.83 -6.92 -23.14
C LEU A 48 -0.29 -7.86 -23.61
N GLY A 49 -1.52 -7.72 -23.08
CA GLY A 49 -2.64 -8.60 -23.42
C GLY A 49 -2.36 -10.06 -23.06
N VAL A 50 -1.73 -10.30 -21.91
CA VAL A 50 -1.36 -11.66 -21.46
C VAL A 50 -2.59 -12.54 -21.20
N ALA A 51 -2.37 -13.83 -20.99
CA ALA A 51 -3.44 -14.78 -20.70
C ALA A 51 -4.25 -14.36 -19.45
N GLN A 52 -5.56 -14.62 -19.48
CA GLN A 52 -6.49 -14.24 -18.41
C GLN A 52 -6.04 -14.74 -17.02
N SER A 53 -5.52 -15.97 -16.94
CA SER A 53 -5.01 -16.53 -15.68
C SER A 53 -3.81 -15.77 -15.12
N GLU A 54 -2.98 -15.16 -15.97
CA GLU A 54 -1.85 -14.33 -15.53
C GLU A 54 -2.33 -12.96 -15.03
N LEU A 55 -3.34 -12.38 -15.68
CA LEU A 55 -3.99 -11.15 -15.22
C LEU A 55 -4.67 -11.37 -13.86
N GLU A 56 -5.44 -12.44 -13.70
CA GLU A 56 -6.11 -12.79 -12.44
C GLU A 56 -5.10 -12.98 -11.31
N ALA A 57 -3.99 -13.68 -11.57
CA ALA A 57 -2.91 -13.83 -10.59
C ALA A 57 -2.28 -12.48 -10.22
N ALA A 58 -2.08 -11.58 -11.18
CA ALA A 58 -1.54 -10.25 -10.92
C ALA A 58 -2.50 -9.36 -10.12
N HIS A 59 -3.80 -9.41 -10.42
CA HIS A 59 -4.83 -8.72 -9.62
C HIS A 59 -4.85 -9.23 -8.18
N ALA A 60 -4.84 -10.54 -7.96
CA ALA A 60 -4.81 -11.10 -6.61
C ALA A 60 -3.57 -10.66 -5.80
N MET A 61 -2.42 -10.47 -6.46
CA MET A 61 -1.22 -9.93 -5.82
C MET A 61 -1.37 -8.45 -5.43
N VAL A 62 -2.01 -7.65 -6.28
CA VAL A 62 -2.34 -6.25 -5.99
C VAL A 62 -3.27 -6.15 -4.79
N ASP A 63 -4.37 -6.92 -4.78
CA ASP A 63 -5.32 -6.93 -3.65
C ASP A 63 -4.64 -7.32 -2.33
N THR A 64 -3.74 -8.31 -2.39
CA THR A 64 -3.01 -8.79 -1.21
C THR A 64 -2.04 -7.72 -0.69
N ILE A 65 -1.32 -7.02 -1.56
CA ILE A 65 -0.37 -6.00 -1.12
C ILE A 65 -1.06 -4.73 -0.64
N ASP A 66 -2.21 -4.36 -1.21
CA ASP A 66 -3.00 -3.22 -0.75
C ASP A 66 -3.59 -3.47 0.65
N LEU A 67 -3.99 -4.70 0.94
CA LEU A 67 -4.36 -5.12 2.29
C LEU A 67 -3.16 -5.00 3.26
N ALA A 68 -1.99 -5.51 2.87
CA ALA A 68 -0.78 -5.41 3.70
C ALA A 68 -0.34 -3.94 3.92
N LEU A 69 -0.57 -3.06 2.94
CA LEU A 69 -0.31 -1.63 3.06
C LEU A 69 -1.25 -0.99 4.10
N ALA A 70 -2.55 -1.34 4.07
CA ALA A 70 -3.52 -0.87 5.06
C ALA A 70 -3.18 -1.31 6.49
N GLU A 71 -2.74 -2.57 6.66
CA GLU A 71 -2.25 -3.09 7.95
C GLU A 71 -1.00 -2.32 8.41
N SER A 72 -0.02 -2.11 7.51
CA SER A 72 1.21 -1.38 7.82
C SER A 72 0.95 0.08 8.24
N VAL A 73 -0.01 0.74 7.59
CA VAL A 73 -0.47 2.09 7.96
C VAL A 73 -1.09 2.08 9.36
N THR A 74 -1.96 1.12 9.64
CA THR A 74 -2.64 0.98 10.94
C THR A 74 -1.63 0.73 12.07
N ASP A 75 -0.64 -0.13 11.84
CA ASP A 75 0.42 -0.42 12.82
C ASP A 75 1.30 0.81 13.08
N PHE A 76 1.63 1.56 12.03
CA PHE A 76 2.37 2.81 12.16
C PHE A 76 1.59 3.85 12.99
N GLU A 77 0.29 4.00 12.75
CA GLU A 77 -0.58 4.91 13.51
C GLU A 77 -0.63 4.56 15.00
N LYS A 78 -0.82 3.28 15.32
CA LYS A 78 -0.84 2.81 16.72
C LYS A 78 0.44 3.16 17.45
N ILE A 79 1.59 2.95 16.81
CA ILE A 79 2.88 3.17 17.46
C ILE A 79 3.23 4.66 17.54
N CYS A 80 2.93 5.45 16.51
CA CYS A 80 3.11 6.91 16.56
C CYS A 80 2.23 7.58 17.62
N GLY A 81 1.12 6.96 18.03
CA GLY A 81 0.31 7.41 19.17
C GLY A 81 1.03 7.33 20.52
N THR A 82 2.13 6.57 20.62
CA THR A 82 2.89 6.36 21.87
C THR A 82 4.14 7.22 22.00
N GLY A 83 4.61 7.82 20.89
CA GLY A 83 5.80 8.65 20.88
C GLY A 83 6.27 9.02 19.47
N ALA A 84 7.30 9.86 19.39
CA ALA A 84 7.89 10.22 18.10
C ALA A 84 8.58 9.01 17.44
N VAL A 85 8.49 8.93 16.09
CA VAL A 85 9.11 7.86 15.30
C VAL A 85 10.63 7.80 15.50
N THR A 86 11.23 8.98 15.56
CA THR A 86 12.67 9.20 15.75
C THR A 86 12.90 10.67 16.14
N ASP A 87 14.04 10.92 16.77
CA ASP A 87 14.51 12.27 17.10
C ASP A 87 14.99 13.03 15.85
N GLN A 88 15.38 12.30 14.80
CA GLN A 88 15.80 12.86 13.51
C GLN A 88 14.62 13.53 12.78
N ALA A 89 14.66 14.86 12.67
CA ALA A 89 13.54 15.65 12.17
C ALA A 89 13.23 15.39 10.68
N ASP A 90 14.27 15.18 9.87
CA ASP A 90 14.19 14.86 8.45
C ASP A 90 13.54 13.48 8.21
N VAL A 91 14.00 12.45 8.92
CA VAL A 91 13.43 11.09 8.84
C VAL A 91 11.99 11.08 9.32
N ARG A 92 11.69 11.80 10.41
CA ARG A 92 10.32 11.94 10.92
C ARG A 92 9.40 12.63 9.92
N GLN A 93 9.87 13.70 9.27
CA GLN A 93 9.08 14.39 8.25
C GLN A 93 8.83 13.49 7.03
N ALA A 94 9.86 12.82 6.52
CA ALA A 94 9.72 11.90 5.38
C ALA A 94 8.79 10.72 5.70
N ALA A 95 8.87 10.17 6.92
CA ALA A 95 7.97 9.13 7.42
C ALA A 95 6.51 9.59 7.42
N ASN A 96 6.23 10.77 7.98
CA ASN A 96 4.88 11.33 8.02
C ASN A 96 4.34 11.61 6.62
N THR A 97 5.16 12.14 5.71
CA THR A 97 4.77 12.36 4.32
C THR A 97 4.42 11.04 3.62
N MET A 98 5.22 9.99 3.81
CA MET A 98 4.94 8.66 3.26
C MET A 98 3.66 8.06 3.84
N TRP A 99 3.45 8.17 5.15
CA TRP A 99 2.23 7.72 5.80
C TRP A 99 0.98 8.42 5.27
N LEU A 100 1.01 9.75 5.13
CA LEU A 100 -0.10 10.51 4.56
C LEU A 100 -0.37 10.13 3.09
N ALA A 101 0.68 9.92 2.30
CA ALA A 101 0.54 9.48 0.92
C ALA A 101 -0.07 8.07 0.82
N ALA A 102 0.33 7.15 1.69
CA ALA A 102 -0.23 5.79 1.74
C ALA A 102 -1.73 5.82 2.09
N ARG A 103 -2.12 6.65 3.07
CA ARG A 103 -3.54 6.84 3.43
C ARG A 103 -4.36 7.42 2.30
N GLU A 104 -3.84 8.42 1.60
CA GLU A 104 -4.54 9.02 0.46
C GLU A 104 -4.71 8.00 -0.67
N TYR A 105 -3.67 7.22 -0.98
CA TYR A 105 -3.76 6.14 -1.96
C TYR A 105 -4.83 5.12 -1.57
N LEU A 106 -4.80 4.57 -0.35
CA LEU A 106 -5.80 3.59 0.12
C LEU A 106 -7.23 4.15 0.08
N ARG A 107 -7.39 5.44 0.41
CA ARG A 107 -8.68 6.13 0.31
C ARG A 107 -9.16 6.18 -1.14
N ARG A 108 -8.31 6.59 -2.07
CA ARG A 108 -8.64 6.66 -3.51
C ARG A 108 -8.95 5.28 -4.09
N HIS A 109 -8.12 4.29 -3.78
CA HIS A 109 -8.35 2.91 -4.18
C HIS A 109 -9.72 2.40 -3.72
N SER A 110 -10.11 2.66 -2.46
CA SER A 110 -11.43 2.25 -1.96
C SER A 110 -12.62 2.95 -2.65
N ILE A 111 -12.41 4.17 -3.15
CA ILE A 111 -13.43 4.94 -3.87
C ILE A 111 -13.56 4.41 -5.30
N ALA A 112 -12.44 4.21 -5.99
CA ALA A 112 -12.40 3.65 -7.34
C ALA A 112 -13.00 2.24 -7.39
N GLU A 113 -12.67 1.38 -6.42
CA GLU A 113 -13.26 0.04 -6.27
C GLU A 113 -14.79 0.09 -6.08
N ARG A 114 -15.27 1.02 -5.25
CA ARG A 114 -16.71 1.19 -5.03
C ARG A 114 -17.42 1.70 -6.29
N ALA A 115 -16.83 2.67 -6.99
CA ALA A 115 -17.34 3.21 -8.24
C ALA A 115 -17.41 2.11 -9.30
N SER A 116 -16.36 1.30 -9.45
CA SER A 116 -16.28 0.17 -10.37
C SER A 116 -17.41 -0.84 -10.16
N ARG A 117 -17.72 -1.19 -8.90
CA ARG A 117 -18.81 -2.12 -8.55
C ARG A 117 -20.21 -1.55 -8.82
N GLN A 118 -20.37 -0.23 -8.88
CA GLN A 118 -21.65 0.44 -9.07
C GLN A 118 -22.05 0.59 -10.55
N ILE A 119 -21.21 0.14 -11.49
CA ILE A 119 -21.48 0.16 -12.95
C ILE A 119 -22.43 -0.98 -13.34
N ALA A 120 -23.58 -1.04 -12.66
CA ALA A 120 -24.72 -1.86 -13.08
C ALA A 120 -25.47 -1.22 -14.25
N GLN A 121 -25.32 0.09 -14.46
CA GLN A 121 -25.93 0.86 -15.55
C GLN A 121 -24.82 1.55 -16.36
N ARG A 122 -24.65 1.11 -17.61
CA ARG A 122 -23.65 1.62 -18.56
C ARG A 122 -24.07 2.97 -19.12
N ASP A 123 -24.12 3.98 -18.27
CA ASP A 123 -24.30 5.37 -18.67
C ASP A 123 -22.95 6.00 -19.05
N ALA A 124 -22.93 6.92 -19.99
CA ALA A 124 -21.71 7.60 -20.41
C ALA A 124 -21.14 8.48 -19.29
N ASP A 125 -22.02 9.11 -18.51
CA ASP A 125 -21.64 9.95 -17.38
C ASP A 125 -20.98 9.12 -16.26
N THR A 126 -21.51 7.92 -15.97
CA THR A 126 -20.92 7.03 -14.94
C THR A 126 -19.56 6.47 -15.36
N LEU A 127 -19.34 6.26 -16.67
CA LEU A 127 -18.03 5.87 -17.20
C LEU A 127 -17.01 7.03 -17.12
N GLY A 128 -17.46 8.27 -17.34
CA GLY A 128 -16.62 9.46 -17.17
C GLY A 128 -16.19 9.68 -15.72
N ASP A 129 -17.11 9.54 -14.78
CA ASP A 129 -16.83 9.62 -13.35
C ASP A 129 -15.85 8.52 -12.91
N LEU A 130 -16.03 7.29 -13.39
CA LEU A 130 -15.11 6.19 -13.11
C LEU A 130 -13.70 6.47 -13.62
N GLN A 131 -13.58 6.97 -14.85
CA GLN A 131 -12.28 7.31 -15.45
C GLN A 131 -11.55 8.35 -14.59
N MET A 132 -12.27 9.38 -14.15
CA MET A 132 -11.73 10.40 -13.25
C MET A 132 -11.25 9.79 -11.92
N GLU A 133 -12.01 8.88 -11.31
CA GLU A 133 -11.58 8.22 -10.07
C GLU A 133 -10.32 7.37 -10.26
N TYR A 134 -10.18 6.65 -11.38
CA TYR A 134 -8.95 5.91 -11.69
C TYR A 134 -7.74 6.83 -11.94
N GLU A 135 -7.94 8.00 -12.57
CA GLU A 135 -6.87 8.99 -12.74
C GLU A 135 -6.40 9.58 -11.39
N LEU A 136 -7.33 9.79 -10.46
CA LEU A 136 -7.03 10.25 -9.11
C LEU A 136 -6.33 9.17 -8.28
N GLU A 137 -6.72 7.91 -8.42
CA GLU A 137 -6.02 6.78 -7.81
C GLU A 137 -4.58 6.66 -8.34
N ALA A 138 -4.39 6.70 -9.66
CA ALA A 138 -3.06 6.65 -10.27
C ALA A 138 -2.17 7.81 -9.81
N SER A 139 -2.74 9.01 -9.66
CA SER A 139 -2.04 10.18 -9.13
C SER A 139 -1.62 9.99 -7.67
N ALA A 140 -2.48 9.40 -6.84
CA ALA A 140 -2.16 9.10 -5.45
C ALA A 140 -1.07 8.03 -5.32
N LEU A 141 -1.11 6.99 -6.17
CA LEU A 141 -0.07 5.96 -6.24
C LEU A 141 1.29 6.55 -6.64
N LEU A 142 1.31 7.50 -7.60
CA LEU A 142 2.52 8.23 -7.97
C LEU A 142 3.04 9.09 -6.80
N GLY A 143 2.14 9.74 -6.06
CA GLY A 143 2.47 10.48 -4.84
C GLY A 143 3.11 9.59 -3.77
N LEU A 144 2.56 8.40 -3.54
CA LEU A 144 3.13 7.39 -2.65
C LEU A 144 4.54 6.99 -3.09
N LYS A 145 4.74 6.70 -4.37
CA LYS A 145 6.05 6.35 -4.93
C LYS A 145 7.10 7.44 -4.66
N HIS A 146 6.76 8.71 -4.86
CA HIS A 146 7.68 9.83 -4.58
C HIS A 146 8.00 9.97 -3.10
N ALA A 147 7.00 9.82 -2.22
CA ALA A 147 7.20 9.90 -0.77
C ALA A 147 8.08 8.75 -0.26
N THR A 148 7.83 7.53 -0.72
CA THR A 148 8.63 6.35 -0.39
C THR A 148 10.07 6.47 -0.87
N ALA A 149 10.27 6.94 -2.11
CA ALA A 149 11.61 7.19 -2.64
C ALA A 149 12.38 8.25 -1.84
N THR A 150 11.68 9.26 -1.31
CA THR A 150 12.29 10.28 -0.43
C THR A 150 12.73 9.68 0.89
N TYR A 151 11.88 8.85 1.51
CA TYR A 151 12.22 8.14 2.74
C TYR A 151 13.42 7.19 2.55
N GLN A 152 13.42 6.41 1.47
CA GLN A 152 14.50 5.48 1.11
C GLN A 152 15.84 6.14 0.75
N LYS A 153 15.87 7.45 0.49
CA LYS A 153 17.13 8.21 0.37
C LYS A 153 17.79 8.41 1.74
N LEU A 154 16.99 8.64 2.78
CA LEU A 154 17.45 8.79 4.15
C LEU A 154 17.71 7.43 4.82
N ARG A 155 17.00 6.38 4.36
CA ARG A 155 17.01 5.04 4.94
C ARG A 155 17.25 3.96 3.88
N PRO A 156 18.50 3.79 3.39
CA PRO A 156 18.80 2.86 2.30
C PRO A 156 18.46 1.40 2.62
N GLU A 157 18.48 1.01 3.89
CA GLU A 157 18.16 -0.33 4.39
C GLU A 157 16.71 -0.78 4.09
N THR A 158 15.86 0.16 3.67
CA THR A 158 14.46 -0.10 3.31
C THR A 158 14.22 -0.25 1.81
N ARG A 159 15.28 -0.22 0.99
CA ARG A 159 15.20 -0.53 -0.43
C ARG A 159 15.17 -2.06 -0.60
N CYS A 160 14.03 -2.57 -1.04
CA CYS A 160 13.89 -3.95 -1.53
C CYS A 160 14.18 -4.01 -3.02
#